data_AF-A0A4Q2XKX9-F1
#
_entry.id   AF-A0A4Q2XKX9-F1
#
_cell.length_a   1.000
_cell.length_b   1.000
_cell.length_c   1.000
_cell.angle_alpha   90.00
_cell.angle_beta   90.00
_cell.angle_gamma   90.00
#
_symmetry.space_group_name_H-M   'P 1'
#
loop_
_entity.id
_entity.type
_entity.pdbx_description
1 polymer ?
#
loop_
_entity_poly.entity_id
_entity_poly.type
_entity_poly.pdbx_seq_one_letter_code
_entity_poly.pdbx_strand_id
1 'polypeptide(L)'
;MRRSLTSSEKFLLGVCGGLLVAVGLFFSVRDQSARRKVAQEKIAELEPRLMAVEAAAADAPFWEARLAWLDTVMPAVKDPGQEHSRFLEELESSARSRGLFFGIPVLQKPEKGKYAQDFSVTVQISGPDNAVFRWLSELQSPEKLRV
;
A
#
# COMPACT_ATOMS: atom_id res chain seq x y z
N MET A 1 -34.29 71.41 -28.37
CA MET A 1 -35.55 70.79 -28.85
C MET A 1 -35.63 69.35 -28.33
N ARG A 2 -36.54 69.05 -27.40
CA ARG A 2 -36.80 67.67 -26.93
C ARG A 2 -37.78 67.03 -27.91
N ARG A 3 -37.31 66.13 -28.78
CA ARG A 3 -38.17 65.27 -29.60
C ARG A 3 -38.88 64.27 -28.68
N SER A 4 -40.21 64.23 -28.72
CA SER A 4 -40.99 63.21 -28.02
C SER A 4 -40.94 61.91 -28.82
N LEU A 5 -40.41 60.85 -28.21
CA LEU A 5 -40.35 59.51 -28.80
C LEU A 5 -41.74 59.03 -29.21
N THR A 6 -41.84 58.57 -30.46
CA THR A 6 -43.07 57.98 -31.02
C THR A 6 -43.36 56.62 -30.38
N SER A 7 -44.62 56.18 -30.41
CA SER A 7 -45.06 54.94 -29.73
C SER A 7 -44.27 53.69 -30.18
N SER A 8 -43.90 53.64 -31.46
CA SER A 8 -43.07 52.59 -32.06
C SER A 8 -41.62 52.60 -31.54
N GLU A 9 -41.01 53.77 -31.33
CA GLU A 9 -39.65 53.89 -30.78
C GLU A 9 -39.58 53.43 -29.32
N LYS A 10 -40.62 53.71 -28.52
CA LYS A 10 -40.70 53.23 -27.12
C LYS A 10 -40.83 51.70 -27.04
N PHE A 11 -41.60 51.11 -27.96
CA PHE A 11 -41.72 49.65 -28.07
C PHE A 11 -40.39 49.01 -28.46
N LEU A 12 -39.70 49.57 -29.47
CA LEU A 12 -38.39 49.07 -29.92
C LEU A 12 -37.34 49.14 -28.80
N LEU A 13 -37.35 50.22 -28.01
CA LEU A 13 -36.44 50.41 -26.88
C LEU A 13 -36.73 49.40 -25.75
N GLY A 14 -38.00 49.08 -25.48
CA GLY A 14 -38.40 48.03 -24.54
C GLY A 14 -37.92 46.64 -24.97
N VAL A 15 -38.07 46.30 -26.25
CA VAL A 15 -37.57 45.04 -26.82
C VAL A 15 -36.05 44.96 -26.75
N CYS A 16 -35.35 46.05 -27.11
CA CYS A 16 -33.89 46.11 -27.06
C CYS A 16 -33.37 45.97 -25.61
N GLY A 17 -34.01 46.65 -24.65
CA GLY A 17 -33.69 46.52 -23.23
C GLY A 17 -33.94 45.10 -22.70
N GLY A 18 -35.07 44.48 -23.07
CA GLY A 18 -35.38 43.10 -22.71
C GLY A 18 -34.36 42.11 -23.25
N LEU A 19 -33.89 42.32 -24.49
CA LEU A 19 -32.89 41.46 -25.13
C LEU A 19 -31.52 41.59 -24.45
N LEU A 20 -31.11 42.80 -24.05
CA LEU A 20 -29.88 43.01 -23.28
C LEU A 20 -29.92 42.32 -21.92
N VAL A 21 -31.04 42.39 -21.21
CA VAL A 21 -31.22 41.70 -19.92
C VAL A 21 -31.20 40.18 -20.11
N ALA A 22 -31.88 39.67 -21.15
CA ALA A 22 -31.89 38.23 -21.45
C ALA A 22 -30.49 37.69 -21.74
N VAL A 23 -29.68 38.43 -22.52
CA VAL A 23 -28.29 38.06 -22.80
C VAL A 23 -27.44 38.09 -21.53
N GLY A 24 -27.57 39.12 -20.70
CA GLY A 24 -26.85 39.23 -19.43
C GLY A 24 -27.15 38.07 -18.47
N LEU A 25 -28.43 37.69 -18.35
CA LEU A 25 -28.85 36.52 -17.57
C LEU A 25 -28.30 35.21 -18.15
N PHE A 26 -28.34 35.06 -19.48
CA PHE A 26 -27.81 33.88 -20.14
C PHE A 26 -26.32 33.67 -19.87
N PHE A 27 -25.51 34.72 -20.00
CA PHE A 27 -24.09 34.64 -19.67
C PHE A 27 -23.84 34.33 -18.19
N SER A 28 -24.62 34.93 -17.29
CA SER A 28 -24.51 34.68 -15.84
C SER A 28 -24.83 33.22 -15.48
N VAL A 29 -25.91 32.67 -16.05
CA VAL A 29 -26.29 31.26 -15.83
C VAL A 29 -25.24 30.32 -16.43
N ARG A 30 -24.72 30.64 -17.61
CA ARG A 30 -23.67 29.84 -18.27
C ARG A 30 -22.39 29.80 -17.43
N ASP A 31 -21.94 30.94 -16.92
CA ASP A 31 -20.73 31.01 -16.07
C ASP A 31 -20.92 30.22 -14.77
N GLN A 32 -22.05 30.40 -14.09
CA GLN A 32 -22.34 29.64 -12.88
C GLN A 32 -22.44 28.13 -13.14
N SER A 33 -23.06 27.73 -14.24
CA SER A 33 -23.15 26.32 -14.63
C SER A 33 -21.77 25.74 -14.91
N ALA A 34 -20.90 26.47 -15.61
CA ALA A 34 -19.52 26.05 -15.87
C ALA A 34 -18.72 25.89 -14.57
N ARG A 35 -18.80 26.86 -13.64
CA ARG A 35 -18.13 26.77 -12.33
C ARG A 35 -18.64 25.59 -11.50
N ARG A 36 -19.95 25.34 -11.49
CA ARG A 36 -20.54 24.20 -10.79
C ARG A 36 -20.05 22.87 -11.34
N LYS A 37 -19.97 22.73 -12.67
CA LYS A 37 -19.43 21.52 -13.30
C LYS A 37 -17.98 21.26 -12.90
N VAL A 38 -17.12 22.28 -12.98
CA VAL A 38 -15.71 22.16 -12.56
C VAL A 38 -15.58 21.79 -11.09
N ALA A 39 -16.43 22.37 -10.21
CA ALA A 39 -16.42 22.02 -8.79
C ALA A 39 -16.89 20.59 -8.56
N GLN A 40 -17.94 20.13 -9.25
CA GLN A 40 -18.44 18.76 -9.17
C GLN A 40 -17.42 17.75 -9.67
N GLU A 41 -16.74 18.04 -10.78
CA GLU A 41 -15.66 17.20 -11.31
C GLU A 41 -14.52 17.06 -10.30
N LYS A 42 -14.12 18.15 -9.64
CA LYS A 42 -13.11 18.11 -8.58
C LYS A 42 -13.56 17.31 -7.36
N ILE A 43 -14.82 17.45 -6.95
CA ILE A 43 -15.37 16.64 -5.85
C ILE A 43 -15.35 15.16 -6.22
N ALA A 44 -15.83 14.81 -7.41
CA ALA A 44 -15.84 13.44 -7.90
C ALA A 44 -14.42 12.86 -8.05
N GLU A 45 -13.40 13.69 -8.34
CA GLU A 45 -12.01 13.24 -8.36
C GLU A 45 -11.45 13.02 -6.94
N LEU A 46 -11.79 13.90 -5.99
CA LEU A 46 -11.20 13.91 -4.64
C LEU A 46 -11.88 12.94 -3.68
N GLU A 47 -13.18 12.73 -3.81
CA GLU A 47 -13.98 11.83 -2.96
C GLU A 47 -13.42 10.40 -2.88
N PRO A 48 -13.10 9.70 -3.99
CA PRO A 48 -12.53 8.35 -3.91
C PRO A 48 -11.13 8.34 -3.28
N ARG A 49 -10.34 9.41 -3.47
CA ARG A 49 -9.01 9.52 -2.83
C ARG A 49 -9.14 9.69 -1.32
N LEU A 50 -10.11 10.48 -0.88
CA LEU A 50 -10.39 10.69 0.53
C LEU A 50 -10.87 9.39 1.18
N MET A 51 -11.81 8.68 0.55
CA MET A 51 -12.28 7.36 1.04
C MET A 51 -11.14 6.34 1.13
N ALA A 52 -10.23 6.31 0.15
CA ALA A 52 -9.07 5.41 0.18
C ALA A 52 -8.10 5.74 1.32
N VAL A 53 -7.86 7.04 1.57
CA VAL A 53 -7.01 7.50 2.69
C VAL A 53 -7.67 7.20 4.03
N GLU A 54 -8.98 7.42 4.18
CA GLU A 54 -9.71 7.07 5.40
C GLU A 54 -9.69 5.58 5.69
N ALA A 55 -9.88 4.74 4.66
CA ALA A 55 -9.77 3.29 4.80
C ALA A 55 -8.35 2.87 5.23
N ALA A 56 -7.31 3.43 4.60
CA ALA A 56 -5.93 3.16 4.99
C ALA A 56 -5.60 3.64 6.42
N ALA A 57 -6.18 4.78 6.84
CA ALA A 57 -6.04 5.29 8.20
C ALA A 57 -6.78 4.43 9.23
N ALA A 58 -7.92 3.84 8.86
CA ALA A 58 -8.65 2.90 9.70
C ALA A 58 -7.83 1.61 9.97
N ASP A 59 -7.00 1.20 9.01
CA ASP A 59 -6.10 0.06 9.15
C ASP A 59 -4.79 0.39 9.89
N ALA A 60 -4.46 1.67 10.09
CA ALA A 60 -3.24 2.11 10.79
C ALA A 60 -3.03 1.42 12.16
N PRO A 61 -4.02 1.35 13.09
CA PRO A 61 -3.81 0.69 14.38
C PRO A 61 -3.48 -0.81 14.25
N PHE A 62 -4.00 -1.49 13.22
CA PHE A 62 -3.65 -2.89 12.95
C PHE A 62 -2.18 -3.02 12.52
N TRP A 63 -1.72 -2.16 11.61
CA TRP A 63 -0.34 -2.17 11.15
C TRP A 63 0.66 -1.75 12.23
N GLU A 64 0.30 -0.79 13.08
CA GLU A 64 1.09 -0.39 14.24
C GLU A 64 1.22 -1.52 15.25
N ALA A 65 0.11 -2.21 15.58
CA ALA A 65 0.15 -3.38 16.46
C ALA A 65 1.02 -4.50 15.87
N ARG A 66 0.98 -4.69 14.54
CA ARG A 66 1.80 -5.68 13.85
C ARG A 66 3.28 -5.30 13.84
N LEU A 67 3.62 -4.03 13.65
CA LEU A 67 4.99 -3.54 13.75
C LEU A 67 5.53 -3.71 15.16
N ALA A 68 4.75 -3.36 16.19
CA ALA A 68 5.12 -3.59 17.57
C ALA A 68 5.33 -5.08 17.87
N TRP A 69 4.46 -5.96 17.34
CA TRP A 69 4.65 -7.40 17.45
C TRP A 69 5.95 -7.86 16.75
N LEU A 70 6.23 -7.39 15.54
CA LEU A 70 7.46 -7.69 14.83
C LEU A 70 8.69 -7.24 15.60
N ASP A 71 8.71 -6.02 16.15
CA ASP A 71 9.83 -5.52 16.95
C ASP A 71 10.08 -6.36 18.22
N THR A 72 9.04 -7.00 18.77
CA THR A 72 9.17 -7.88 19.94
C THR A 72 9.58 -9.31 19.59
N VAL A 73 9.10 -9.84 18.46
CA VAL A 73 9.26 -11.26 18.11
C VAL A 73 10.42 -11.49 17.13
N MET A 74 10.70 -10.54 16.25
CA MET A 74 11.78 -10.65 15.29
C MET A 74 13.12 -10.40 15.99
N PRO A 75 14.03 -11.38 16.04
CA PRO A 75 15.32 -11.20 16.67
C PRO A 75 16.15 -10.17 15.88
N ALA A 76 16.56 -9.08 16.54
CA ALA A 76 17.46 -8.10 15.93
C ALA A 76 18.82 -8.76 15.63
N VAL A 77 19.11 -9.01 14.36
CA VAL A 77 20.38 -9.58 13.90
C VAL A 77 21.48 -8.53 14.04
N LYS A 78 22.21 -8.56 15.16
CA LYS A 78 23.34 -7.65 15.43
C LYS A 78 24.57 -8.01 14.60
N ASP A 79 24.83 -9.30 14.42
CA ASP A 79 25.89 -9.82 13.56
C ASP A 79 25.32 -10.91 12.63
N PRO A 80 25.14 -10.59 11.33
CA PRO A 80 24.68 -11.53 10.33
C PRO A 80 25.51 -12.82 10.24
N GLY A 81 26.82 -12.74 10.46
CA GLY A 81 27.71 -13.90 10.36
C GLY A 81 27.52 -14.85 11.54
N GLN A 82 27.44 -14.30 12.75
CA GLN A 82 27.28 -15.08 13.98
C GLN A 82 25.93 -15.79 14.04
N GLU A 83 24.84 -15.09 13.69
CA GLU A 83 23.50 -15.70 13.68
C GLU A 83 23.39 -16.80 12.62
N HIS A 84 24.06 -16.63 11.49
CA HIS A 84 24.09 -17.64 10.43
C HIS A 84 24.86 -18.91 10.86
N SER A 85 26.01 -18.76 11.51
CA SER A 85 26.76 -19.88 12.09
C SER A 85 25.96 -20.61 13.17
N ARG A 86 25.32 -19.86 14.07
CA ARG A 86 24.48 -20.42 15.13
C ARG A 86 23.29 -21.21 14.57
N PHE A 87 22.64 -20.69 13.55
CA PHE A 87 21.54 -21.39 12.87
C PHE A 87 22.01 -22.71 12.24
N LEU A 88 23.18 -22.73 11.60
CA LEU A 88 23.78 -23.97 11.09
C LEU A 88 24.04 -24.99 12.19
N GLU A 89 24.62 -24.57 13.31
CA GLU A 89 24.89 -25.46 14.44
C GLU A 89 23.59 -26.06 15.02
N GLU A 90 22.53 -25.24 15.14
CA GLU A 90 21.20 -25.70 15.55
C GLU A 90 20.63 -26.73 14.55
N LEU A 91 20.78 -26.48 13.24
CA LEU A 91 20.34 -27.36 12.16
C LEU A 91 21.08 -28.70 12.15
N GLU A 92 22.41 -28.67 12.27
CA GLU A 92 23.30 -29.82 12.33
C GLU A 92 23.02 -30.67 13.56
N SER A 93 22.91 -30.02 14.74
CA SER A 93 22.59 -30.68 16.00
C SER A 93 21.22 -31.38 15.94
N SER A 94 20.21 -30.69 15.39
CA SER A 94 18.86 -31.24 15.22
C SER A 94 18.81 -32.43 14.24
N ALA A 95 19.66 -32.45 13.21
CA ALA A 95 19.73 -33.57 12.28
C ALA A 95 20.44 -34.76 12.92
N ARG A 96 21.60 -34.53 13.58
CA ARG A 96 22.37 -35.57 14.25
C ARG A 96 21.63 -36.23 15.40
N SER A 97 20.83 -35.49 16.17
CA SER A 97 20.02 -36.06 17.25
C SER A 97 19.00 -37.11 16.76
N ARG A 98 18.75 -37.18 15.44
CA ARG A 98 17.85 -38.13 14.77
C ARG A 98 18.59 -39.21 13.99
N GLY A 99 19.92 -39.27 14.13
CA GLY A 99 20.75 -40.21 13.39
C GLY A 99 20.88 -39.87 11.90
N LEU A 100 20.58 -38.63 11.48
CA LEU A 100 20.79 -38.18 10.10
C LEU A 100 22.25 -37.77 9.91
N PHE A 101 22.81 -38.12 8.75
CA PHE A 101 24.09 -37.59 8.31
C PHE A 101 23.90 -36.19 7.77
N PHE A 102 24.65 -35.25 8.31
CA PHE A 102 24.66 -33.85 7.91
C PHE A 102 25.94 -33.59 7.10
N GLY A 103 25.78 -33.32 5.80
CA GLY A 103 26.87 -32.99 4.89
C GLY A 103 27.41 -31.58 5.09
N ILE A 104 28.39 -31.19 4.28
CA ILE A 104 28.99 -29.85 4.35
C ILE A 104 27.95 -28.82 3.89
N PRO A 105 27.55 -27.86 4.74
CA PRO A 105 26.60 -26.82 4.36
C PRO A 105 27.27 -25.86 3.37
N VAL A 106 26.51 -25.43 2.35
CA VAL A 106 26.89 -24.35 1.45
C VAL A 106 26.14 -23.11 1.89
N LEU A 107 26.89 -22.12 2.37
CA LEU A 107 26.36 -20.82 2.77
C LEU A 107 26.24 -19.94 1.54
N GLN A 108 25.03 -19.47 1.29
CA GLN A 108 24.81 -18.49 0.24
C GLN A 108 25.07 -17.10 0.81
N LYS A 109 25.51 -16.19 -0.07
CA LYS A 109 25.76 -14.81 0.34
C LYS A 109 24.43 -14.20 0.82
N PRO A 110 24.40 -13.55 2.00
CA PRO A 110 23.19 -12.90 2.48
C PRO A 110 22.71 -11.85 1.48
N GLU A 111 21.43 -11.90 1.13
CA GLU A 111 20.81 -10.93 0.23
C GLU A 111 20.10 -9.87 1.08
N LYS A 112 20.49 -8.61 0.92
CA LYS A 112 19.83 -7.50 1.61
C LYS A 112 18.62 -7.06 0.79
N GLY A 113 17.43 -7.46 1.24
CA GLY A 113 16.17 -6.92 0.77
C GLY A 113 15.89 -5.52 1.34
N LYS A 114 14.81 -4.88 0.87
CA LYS A 114 14.40 -3.54 1.33
C LYS A 114 13.92 -3.53 2.79
N TYR A 115 13.40 -4.66 3.27
CA TYR A 115 12.75 -4.76 4.59
C TYR A 115 13.28 -5.92 5.45
N ALA A 116 14.07 -6.82 4.87
CA ALA A 116 14.61 -7.99 5.54
C ALA A 116 15.97 -8.35 4.94
N GLN A 117 16.74 -9.15 5.68
CA GLN A 117 17.97 -9.74 5.19
C GLN A 117 17.77 -11.25 5.10
N ASP A 118 17.88 -11.77 3.88
CA ASP A 118 17.61 -13.17 3.60
C ASP A 118 18.91 -13.98 3.74
N PHE A 119 18.80 -15.09 4.47
CA PHE A 119 19.89 -16.00 4.76
C PHE A 119 19.57 -17.37 4.19
N SER A 120 20.15 -17.69 3.04
CA SER A 120 19.92 -18.97 2.36
C SER A 120 21.03 -19.98 2.69
N VAL A 121 20.62 -21.19 3.06
CA VAL A 121 21.51 -22.31 3.38
C VAL A 121 21.12 -23.50 2.52
N THR A 122 22.10 -24.13 1.88
CA THR A 122 21.91 -25.41 1.20
C THR A 122 22.64 -26.50 1.97
N VAL A 123 21.93 -27.55 2.35
CA VAL A 123 22.48 -28.70 3.10
C VAL A 123 22.17 -30.01 2.39
N GLN A 124 23.13 -30.92 2.40
CA GLN A 124 22.92 -32.30 1.97
C GLN A 124 22.70 -33.17 3.19
N ILE A 125 21.60 -33.93 3.20
CA ILE A 125 21.22 -34.77 4.34
C ILE A 125 20.92 -36.17 3.84
N SER A 126 21.43 -37.16 4.57
CA SER A 126 21.27 -38.57 4.23
C SER A 126 20.84 -39.36 5.47
N GLY A 127 19.93 -40.31 5.31
CA GLY A 127 19.45 -41.16 6.40
C GLY A 127 18.14 -41.86 6.04
N PRO A 128 17.49 -42.52 7.00
CA PRO A 128 16.19 -43.15 6.78
C PRO A 128 15.10 -42.13 6.40
N ASP A 129 14.31 -42.40 5.37
CA ASP A 129 13.27 -41.49 4.85
C ASP A 129 12.33 -40.96 5.94
N ASN A 130 11.88 -41.84 6.84
CA ASN A 130 10.98 -41.46 7.93
C ASN A 130 11.61 -40.46 8.91
N ALA A 131 12.92 -40.55 9.15
CA ALA A 131 13.66 -39.64 10.00
C ALA A 131 13.87 -38.29 9.31
N VAL A 132 14.14 -38.29 8.00
CA VAL A 132 14.28 -37.08 7.18
C VAL A 132 12.97 -36.29 7.14
N PHE A 133 11.84 -36.95 6.81
CA PHE A 133 10.55 -36.27 6.74
C PHE A 133 10.10 -35.71 8.09
N ARG A 134 10.30 -36.47 9.18
CA ARG A 134 9.96 -36.00 10.52
C ARG A 134 10.82 -34.79 10.92
N TRP A 135 12.11 -34.82 10.61
CA TRP A 135 13.00 -33.69 10.85
C TRP A 135 12.60 -32.44 10.04
N LEU A 136 12.28 -32.60 8.75
CA LEU A 136 11.81 -31.50 7.91
C LEU A 136 10.51 -30.87 8.44
N SER A 137 9.56 -31.70 8.89
CA SER A 137 8.30 -31.21 9.44
C SER A 137 8.50 -30.37 10.72
N GLU A 138 9.52 -30.68 11.52
CA GLU A 138 9.83 -29.92 12.72
C GLU A 138 10.52 -28.59 12.40
N LEU A 139 11.36 -28.54 11.37
CA LEU A 139 11.93 -27.29 10.89
C LEU A 139 10.86 -26.33 10.36
N GLN A 140 9.79 -26.88 9.77
CA GLN A 140 8.65 -26.12 9.28
C GLN A 140 7.62 -25.79 10.38
N SER A 141 7.88 -26.15 11.64
CA SER A 141 6.97 -25.82 12.74
C SER A 141 6.94 -24.31 12.99
N PRO A 142 5.76 -23.72 13.25
CA PRO A 142 5.59 -22.28 13.34
C PRO A 142 6.41 -21.64 14.48
N GLU A 143 6.76 -22.42 15.50
CA GLU A 143 7.59 -21.96 16.63
C GLU A 143 9.08 -21.83 16.26
N LYS A 144 9.55 -22.55 15.23
CA LYS A 144 10.95 -22.54 14.78
C LYS A 144 11.15 -21.77 13.48
N LEU A 145 10.06 -21.38 12.82
CA LEU A 145 10.09 -20.58 11.60
C LEU A 145 10.58 -19.16 11.95
N ARG A 146 11.86 -18.88 11.68
CA ARG A 146 12.42 -17.54 11.73
C ARG A 146 12.22 -16.91 10.34
N VAL A 147 11.26 -15.97 10.23
CA VAL A 147 11.04 -15.12 9.05
C VAL A 147 11.69 -13.77 9.29
#